data_AF-A0A1T5L6N6-F1
#
_entry.id   AF-A0A1T5L6N6-F1
#
_cell.length_a   1.000
_cell.length_b   1.000
_cell.length_c   1.000
_cell.angle_alpha   90.00
_cell.angle_beta   90.00
_cell.angle_gamma   90.00
#
_symmetry.space_group_name_H-M   'P 1'
#
loop_
_entity.id
_entity.type
_entity.pdbx_description
1 polymer ?
#
loop_
_entity_poly.entity_id
_entity_poly.type
_entity_poly.pdbx_seq_one_letter_code
_entity_poly.pdbx_strand_id
1 'polypeptide(L)'
;MTQSTGEPLSDDAKPAARYPRPTVTLDEAEWVWRELSVEALRPGGKPEVVRLAVIAGLTRATGARYGDLLRVRAEDLDLGPDPEAASRRGRVGGSRDAGEGRVVLRHGKHRTVREHRLPPEAVLLLRHWMVVREELAAELEGSVPRALLLTVHHTHDHGTTVASGLPITKQGLVLSWRRFVHRTNARYGAVRAPLPTRFEQVRRAWVDAGVPDLGRELLPTDGDPREK
;
A
#
# COMPACT_ATOMS: atom_id res chain seq x y z
N MET A 1 9.28 60.97 35.55
CA MET A 1 7.99 60.86 34.84
C MET A 1 8.30 60.40 33.41
N THR A 2 8.28 59.08 33.12
CA THR A 2 7.17 58.32 32.45
C THR A 2 6.89 58.83 31.04
N GLN A 3 6.92 58.08 29.92
CA GLN A 3 6.68 56.67 29.54
C GLN A 3 7.53 56.40 28.26
N SER A 4 8.24 55.29 27.99
CA SER A 4 7.88 53.86 27.86
C SER A 4 6.61 53.59 27.05
N THR A 5 6.77 53.51 25.72
CA THR A 5 5.81 52.84 24.83
C THR A 5 6.46 51.55 24.33
N GLY A 6 6.21 50.48 25.07
CA GLY A 6 6.40 49.12 24.56
C GLY A 6 5.28 48.81 23.58
N GLU A 7 5.65 48.48 22.34
CA GLU A 7 4.72 47.83 21.41
C GLU A 7 4.41 46.43 21.93
N PRO A 8 3.12 46.04 21.99
CA PRO A 8 2.76 44.68 22.32
C PRO A 8 3.12 43.76 21.15
N LEU A 9 4.01 42.80 21.42
CA LEU A 9 4.17 41.59 20.62
C LEU A 9 2.81 40.92 20.49
N SER A 10 2.20 41.03 19.30
CA SER A 10 0.93 40.38 19.00
C SER A 10 1.12 38.87 18.94
N ASP A 11 0.64 38.23 20.00
CA ASP A 11 -0.03 36.93 20.09
C ASP A 11 0.06 35.96 18.91
N ASP A 12 0.57 34.76 19.23
CA ASP A 12 -0.05 33.48 18.93
C ASP A 12 -0.56 33.29 17.49
N ALA A 13 0.41 33.13 16.58
CA ALA A 13 0.19 32.32 15.39
C ALA A 13 -0.08 30.87 15.81
N LYS A 14 -1.36 30.57 16.11
CA LYS A 14 -1.88 29.19 16.15
C LYS A 14 -1.32 28.45 14.93
N PRO A 15 -0.71 27.26 15.06
CA PRO A 15 -0.22 26.53 13.91
C PRO A 15 -1.41 26.30 12.99
N ALA A 16 -1.37 26.94 11.81
CA ALA A 16 -2.43 26.86 10.81
C ALA A 16 -2.88 25.41 10.73
N ALA A 17 -4.15 25.16 11.09
CA ALA A 17 -4.76 23.85 10.99
C ALA A 17 -4.38 23.32 9.61
N ARG A 18 -3.54 22.27 9.58
CA ARG A 18 -2.78 21.86 8.40
C ARG A 18 -3.78 21.25 7.42
N TYR A 19 -4.49 22.13 6.70
CA TYR A 19 -5.54 21.76 5.76
C TYR A 19 -4.95 20.71 4.82
N PRO A 20 -5.71 19.63 4.57
CA PRO A 20 -5.16 18.55 3.79
C PRO A 20 -4.74 19.11 2.43
N ARG A 21 -3.52 18.74 2.00
CA ARG A 21 -2.99 19.18 0.71
C ARG A 21 -3.97 18.78 -0.41
N PRO A 22 -4.08 19.58 -1.49
CA PRO A 22 -4.96 19.27 -2.60
C PRO A 22 -4.75 17.85 -3.12
N THR A 23 -5.84 17.16 -3.45
CA THR A 23 -5.79 15.85 -4.10
C THR A 23 -5.35 16.01 -5.55
N VAL A 24 -4.77 14.96 -6.12
CA VAL A 24 -4.60 14.87 -7.58
C VAL A 24 -5.94 14.59 -8.23
N THR A 25 -6.02 14.72 -9.56
CA THR A 25 -7.23 14.28 -10.27
C THR A 25 -7.34 12.75 -10.27
N LEU A 26 -8.55 12.23 -10.50
CA LEU A 26 -8.75 10.79 -10.66
C LEU A 26 -7.92 10.24 -11.83
N ASP A 27 -7.88 10.95 -12.95
CA ASP A 27 -7.11 10.54 -14.13
C ASP A 27 -5.60 10.43 -13.85
N GLU A 28 -5.07 11.34 -13.04
CA GLU A 28 -3.67 11.26 -12.58
C GLU A 28 -3.44 10.05 -11.68
N ALA A 29 -4.37 9.76 -10.77
CA ALA A 29 -4.28 8.59 -9.90
C ALA A 29 -4.39 7.27 -10.68
N GLU A 30 -5.31 7.18 -11.64
CA GLU A 30 -5.45 6.03 -12.54
C GLU A 30 -4.24 5.86 -13.46
N TRP A 31 -3.63 6.95 -13.93
CA TRP A 31 -2.38 6.88 -14.67
C TRP A 31 -1.24 6.31 -13.80
N VAL A 32 -1.09 6.78 -12.56
CA VAL A 32 -0.10 6.22 -11.62
C VAL A 32 -0.31 4.72 -11.44
N TRP A 33 -1.57 4.29 -11.29
CA TRP A 33 -1.90 2.88 -11.17
C TRP A 33 -1.46 2.08 -12.39
N ARG A 34 -1.84 2.52 -13.60
CA ARG A 34 -1.49 1.84 -14.86
C ARG A 34 0.01 1.74 -15.07
N GLU A 35 0.76 2.82 -14.83
CA GLU A 35 2.23 2.79 -14.96
C GLU A 35 2.85 1.78 -13.98
N LEU A 36 2.43 1.79 -12.71
CA LEU A 36 2.96 0.87 -11.70
C LEU A 36 2.60 -0.59 -12.00
N SER A 37 1.34 -0.86 -12.38
CA SER A 37 0.88 -2.22 -12.63
C SER A 37 1.57 -2.83 -13.85
N VAL A 38 1.77 -2.04 -14.91
CA VAL A 38 2.49 -2.49 -16.10
C VAL A 38 3.96 -2.73 -15.79
N GLU A 39 4.64 -1.77 -15.14
CA GLU A 39 6.06 -1.90 -14.83
C GLU A 39 6.35 -3.09 -13.89
N ALA A 40 5.48 -3.33 -12.91
CA ALA A 40 5.62 -4.42 -11.96
C ALA A 40 5.50 -5.81 -12.62
N LEU A 41 4.76 -5.93 -13.72
CA LEU A 41 4.57 -7.22 -14.43
C LEU A 41 5.53 -7.40 -15.61
N ARG A 42 6.44 -6.45 -15.87
CA ARG A 42 7.45 -6.63 -16.91
C ARG A 42 8.42 -7.74 -16.52
N PRO A 43 8.90 -8.55 -17.50
CA PRO A 43 10.00 -9.47 -17.26
C PRO A 43 11.21 -8.73 -16.66
N GLY A 44 11.76 -9.23 -15.55
CA GLY A 44 12.83 -8.55 -14.82
C GLY A 44 12.39 -7.31 -14.04
N GLY A 45 11.08 -7.16 -13.77
CA GLY A 45 10.53 -6.10 -12.93
C GLY A 45 11.21 -6.07 -11.56
N LYS A 46 11.60 -4.87 -11.11
CA LYS A 46 12.36 -4.72 -9.86
C LYS A 46 11.45 -4.96 -8.64
N PRO A 47 11.89 -5.71 -7.61
CA PRO A 47 11.09 -5.97 -6.41
C PRO A 47 10.52 -4.71 -5.73
N GLU A 48 11.26 -3.59 -5.72
CA GLU A 48 10.75 -2.33 -5.17
C GLU A 48 9.56 -1.75 -5.95
N VAL A 49 9.48 -2.01 -7.26
CA VAL A 49 8.37 -1.59 -8.11
C VAL A 49 7.18 -2.51 -7.91
N VAL A 50 7.40 -3.82 -7.87
CA VAL A 50 6.35 -4.82 -7.58
C VAL A 50 5.67 -4.51 -6.25
N ARG A 51 6.47 -4.30 -5.19
CA ARG A 51 5.94 -3.91 -3.88
C ARG A 51 5.12 -2.63 -3.93
N LEU A 52 5.61 -1.61 -4.64
CA LEU A 52 4.91 -0.33 -4.76
C LEU A 52 3.60 -0.46 -5.55
N ALA A 53 3.57 -1.29 -6.58
CA ALA A 53 2.35 -1.63 -7.30
C ALA A 53 1.36 -2.36 -6.41
N VAL A 54 1.78 -3.33 -5.60
CA VAL A 54 0.90 -3.97 -4.60
C VAL A 54 0.29 -2.94 -3.63
N ILE A 55 1.10 -2.02 -3.13
CA ILE A 55 0.62 -0.94 -2.25
C ILE A 55 -0.42 -0.07 -2.96
N ALA A 56 -0.16 0.34 -4.20
CA ALA A 56 -1.08 1.13 -5.00
C ALA A 56 -2.38 0.38 -5.30
N GLY A 57 -2.29 -0.89 -5.69
CA GLY A 57 -3.43 -1.75 -6.03
C GLY A 57 -4.32 -2.03 -4.82
N LEU A 58 -3.74 -2.41 -3.68
CA LEU A 58 -4.49 -2.58 -2.44
C LEU A 58 -5.13 -1.28 -1.98
N THR A 59 -4.40 -0.16 -2.07
CA THR A 59 -4.95 1.16 -1.72
C THR A 59 -6.12 1.54 -2.62
N ARG A 60 -5.98 1.35 -3.94
CA ARG A 60 -7.02 1.63 -4.92
C ARG A 60 -8.25 0.76 -4.69
N ALA A 61 -8.05 -0.53 -4.41
CA ALA A 61 -9.14 -1.48 -4.18
C ALA A 61 -9.86 -1.28 -2.85
N THR A 62 -9.19 -0.79 -1.80
CA THR A 62 -9.73 -0.85 -0.41
C THR A 62 -9.77 0.50 0.32
N GLY A 63 -9.15 1.54 -0.26
CA GLY A 63 -9.01 2.85 0.37
C GLY A 63 -8.05 2.88 1.55
N ALA A 64 -7.37 1.76 1.87
CA ALA A 64 -6.50 1.61 3.02
C ALA A 64 -5.35 2.62 3.06
N ARG A 65 -5.01 3.10 4.26
CA ARG A 65 -3.81 3.93 4.47
C ARG A 65 -2.58 3.05 4.61
N TYR A 66 -1.38 3.63 4.48
CA TYR A 66 -0.13 2.92 4.75
C TYR A 66 -0.11 2.23 6.12
N GLY A 67 -0.64 2.88 7.16
CA GLY A 67 -0.71 2.26 8.49
C GLY A 67 -1.53 0.97 8.51
N ASP A 68 -2.59 0.91 7.70
CA ASP A 68 -3.49 -0.23 7.60
C ASP A 68 -2.83 -1.35 6.79
N LEU A 69 -2.21 -1.02 5.66
CA LEU A 69 -1.47 -1.95 4.81
C LEU A 69 -0.30 -2.63 5.52
N LEU A 70 0.39 -1.91 6.42
CA LEU A 70 1.50 -2.48 7.20
C LEU A 70 1.08 -3.58 8.18
N ARG A 71 -0.23 -3.70 8.46
CA ARG A 71 -0.77 -4.73 9.34
C ARG A 71 -1.28 -5.96 8.59
N VAL A 72 -1.29 -5.90 7.26
CA VAL A 72 -1.70 -7.03 6.42
C VAL A 72 -0.63 -8.09 6.49
N ARG A 73 -1.07 -9.31 6.75
CA ARG A 73 -0.24 -10.51 6.74
C ARG A 73 -0.53 -11.32 5.48
N ALA A 74 0.39 -12.21 5.10
CA ALA A 74 0.20 -13.06 3.93
C ALA A 74 -1.07 -13.90 4.04
N GLU A 75 -1.38 -14.40 5.22
CA GLU A 75 -2.58 -15.19 5.53
C GLU A 75 -3.88 -14.36 5.60
N ASP A 76 -3.81 -13.03 5.57
CA ASP A 76 -5.00 -12.19 5.44
C ASP A 76 -5.49 -12.13 3.96
N LEU A 77 -4.78 -12.76 3.02
CA LEU A 77 -5.12 -12.84 1.59
C LEU A 77 -5.80 -14.16 1.23
N ASP A 78 -6.89 -14.07 0.48
CA ASP A 78 -7.50 -15.19 -0.23
C ASP A 78 -7.52 -14.83 -1.72
N LEU A 79 -6.53 -15.28 -2.47
CA LEU A 79 -6.37 -14.93 -3.88
C LEU A 79 -7.21 -15.81 -4.82
N GLY A 80 -8.02 -16.73 -4.26
CA GLY A 80 -8.76 -17.73 -5.03
C GLY A 80 -7.85 -18.82 -5.63
N PRO A 81 -8.43 -19.76 -6.40
CA PRO A 81 -7.66 -20.79 -7.07
C PRO A 81 -6.71 -20.15 -8.09
N ASP A 82 -5.52 -20.74 -8.23
CA ASP A 82 -4.60 -20.36 -9.30
C ASP A 82 -5.27 -20.67 -10.66
N PRO A 83 -5.43 -19.68 -11.56
CA PRO A 83 -6.04 -19.88 -12.87
C PRO A 83 -5.36 -20.98 -13.70
N GLU A 84 -4.04 -21.18 -13.57
CA GLU A 84 -3.32 -22.26 -14.27
C GLU A 84 -3.59 -23.65 -13.67
N ALA A 85 -3.90 -23.71 -12.37
CA ALA A 85 -4.27 -24.94 -11.69
C ALA A 85 -5.77 -25.27 -11.91
N ALA A 86 -6.61 -24.23 -12.01
CA ALA A 86 -8.06 -24.37 -12.24
C ALA A 86 -8.38 -24.83 -13.65
N SER A 87 -7.64 -24.34 -14.66
CA SER A 87 -7.78 -24.80 -16.06
C SER A 87 -7.43 -26.27 -16.25
N ARG A 88 -6.54 -26.83 -15.42
CA ARG A 88 -6.14 -28.25 -15.44
C ARG A 88 -7.14 -29.23 -14.81
N ARG A 89 -8.04 -28.78 -13.93
CA ARG A 89 -8.92 -29.68 -13.15
C ARG A 89 -10.35 -29.81 -13.66
N GLY A 90 -10.71 -29.10 -14.74
CA GLY A 90 -12.09 -29.06 -15.23
C GLY A 90 -13.02 -28.31 -14.27
N ARG A 91 -14.03 -27.62 -14.82
CA ARG A 91 -15.01 -26.87 -14.02
C ARG A 91 -15.88 -27.84 -13.22
N VAL A 92 -15.65 -27.94 -11.91
CA VAL A 92 -16.63 -28.49 -10.97
C VAL A 92 -17.46 -27.31 -10.45
N GLY A 93 -18.79 -27.44 -10.52
CA GLY A 93 -19.75 -26.37 -10.28
C GLY A 93 -19.60 -25.69 -8.92
N GLY A 94 -19.79 -24.36 -8.90
CA GLY A 94 -19.72 -23.50 -7.70
C GLY A 94 -18.49 -22.59 -7.63
N SER A 95 -17.60 -22.61 -8.62
CA SER A 95 -16.37 -21.80 -8.66
C SER A 95 -16.66 -20.30 -8.59
N ARG A 96 -16.00 -19.59 -7.65
CA ARG A 96 -15.81 -18.13 -7.72
C ARG A 96 -15.30 -17.74 -9.10
N ASP A 97 -15.67 -16.55 -9.57
CA ASP A 97 -15.15 -16.02 -10.84
C ASP A 97 -13.62 -16.06 -10.81
N ALA A 98 -13.03 -16.75 -11.78
CA ALA A 98 -11.59 -16.91 -11.87
C ALA A 98 -10.94 -15.53 -11.94
N GLY A 99 -10.16 -15.17 -10.92
CA GLY A 99 -9.50 -13.87 -10.81
C GLY A 99 -10.06 -12.97 -9.70
N GLU A 100 -11.16 -13.30 -9.03
CA GLU A 100 -11.59 -12.55 -7.85
C GLU A 100 -10.82 -12.98 -6.60
N GLY A 101 -10.27 -12.01 -5.87
CA GLY A 101 -9.59 -12.23 -4.60
C GLY A 101 -10.26 -11.49 -3.45
N ARG A 102 -9.76 -11.72 -2.23
CA ARG A 102 -10.17 -11.03 -1.01
C ARG A 102 -8.97 -10.72 -0.15
N VAL A 103 -9.09 -9.66 0.65
CA VAL A 103 -8.13 -9.30 1.68
C VAL A 103 -8.85 -8.85 2.95
N VAL A 104 -8.34 -9.28 4.10
CA VAL A 104 -8.78 -8.78 5.41
C VAL A 104 -7.86 -7.64 5.85
N LEU A 105 -8.45 -6.49 6.17
CA LEU A 105 -7.75 -5.27 6.56
C LEU A 105 -8.25 -4.75 7.91
N ARG A 106 -7.34 -4.14 8.66
CA ARG A 106 -7.61 -3.50 9.96
C ARG A 106 -7.49 -1.99 9.78
N HIS A 107 -8.64 -1.33 9.62
CA HIS A 107 -8.72 0.08 9.24
C HIS A 107 -8.63 1.04 10.42
N GLY A 108 -7.81 2.09 10.27
CA GLY A 108 -7.81 3.24 11.15
C GLY A 108 -7.27 2.97 12.56
N LYS A 109 -7.54 3.91 13.47
CA LYS A 109 -7.06 3.85 14.86
C LYS A 109 -7.70 2.69 15.64
N HIS A 110 -8.99 2.47 15.43
CA HIS A 110 -9.78 1.45 16.12
C HIS A 110 -9.65 0.05 15.51
N ARG A 111 -8.87 -0.08 14.42
CA ARG A 111 -8.56 -1.36 13.77
C ARG A 111 -9.81 -2.13 13.34
N THR A 112 -10.84 -1.43 12.88
CA THR A 112 -12.08 -2.04 12.35
C THR A 112 -11.72 -3.05 11.27
N VAL A 113 -12.09 -4.32 11.50
CA VAL A 113 -11.73 -5.42 10.61
C VAL A 113 -12.73 -5.46 9.45
N ARG A 114 -12.23 -5.42 8.22
CA ARG A 114 -13.05 -5.51 7.01
C ARG A 114 -12.46 -6.47 6.01
N GLU A 115 -13.32 -7.27 5.40
CA GLU A 115 -12.99 -8.07 4.22
C GLU A 115 -13.34 -7.27 2.96
N HIS A 116 -12.37 -7.11 2.08
CA HIS A 116 -12.50 -6.38 0.82
C HIS A 116 -12.41 -7.33 -0.35
N ARG A 117 -13.17 -7.05 -1.42
CA ARG A 117 -12.98 -7.71 -2.72
C ARG A 117 -11.76 -7.13 -3.42
N LEU A 118 -11.01 -7.99 -4.10
CA LEU A 118 -9.87 -7.61 -4.91
C LEU A 118 -10.17 -7.82 -6.39
N PRO A 119 -9.94 -6.81 -7.25
CA PRO A 119 -10.13 -6.97 -8.67
C PRO A 119 -9.00 -7.82 -9.27
N PRO A 120 -9.22 -8.45 -10.44
CA PRO A 120 -8.27 -9.41 -11.04
C PRO A 120 -6.86 -8.87 -11.23
N GLU A 121 -6.71 -7.61 -11.62
CA GLU A 121 -5.41 -6.98 -11.80
C GLU A 121 -4.61 -6.89 -10.48
N ALA A 122 -5.29 -6.67 -9.35
CA ALA A 122 -4.65 -6.65 -8.03
C ALA A 122 -4.27 -8.07 -7.59
N VAL A 123 -5.11 -9.07 -7.92
CA VAL A 123 -4.82 -10.48 -7.65
C VAL A 123 -3.57 -10.94 -8.39
N LEU A 124 -3.44 -10.60 -9.68
CA LEU A 124 -2.24 -10.93 -10.47
C LEU A 124 -0.97 -10.35 -9.86
N LEU A 125 -1.00 -9.07 -9.47
CA LEU A 125 0.13 -8.41 -8.81
C LEU A 125 0.46 -9.02 -7.45
N LEU A 126 -0.56 -9.38 -6.66
CA LEU A 126 -0.35 -10.03 -5.37
C LEU A 126 0.26 -11.42 -5.54
N ARG A 127 -0.18 -12.21 -6.53
CA ARG A 127 0.45 -13.50 -6.85
C ARG A 127 1.90 -13.34 -7.22
N HIS A 128 2.21 -12.39 -8.11
CA HIS A 128 3.60 -12.10 -8.47
C HIS A 128 4.43 -11.67 -7.25
N TRP A 129 3.86 -10.80 -6.40
CA TRP A 129 4.52 -10.38 -5.17
C TRP A 129 4.74 -11.53 -4.18
N MET A 130 3.84 -12.49 -4.07
CA MET A 130 4.03 -13.65 -3.19
C MET A 130 5.26 -14.47 -3.60
N VAL A 131 5.52 -14.63 -4.90
CA VAL A 131 6.76 -15.27 -5.41
C VAL A 131 7.99 -14.45 -5.02
N VAL A 132 8.00 -13.14 -5.32
CA VAL A 132 9.11 -12.24 -4.95
C VAL A 132 9.35 -12.23 -3.43
N ARG A 133 8.28 -12.33 -2.65
CA ARG A 133 8.32 -12.36 -1.19
C ARG A 133 8.96 -13.64 -0.66
N GLU A 134 8.70 -14.78 -1.28
CA GLU A 134 9.35 -16.05 -0.96
C GLU A 134 10.85 -15.98 -1.27
N GLU A 135 11.24 -15.43 -2.41
CA GLU A 135 12.65 -15.22 -2.78
C GLU A 135 13.37 -14.32 -1.76
N LEU A 136 12.75 -13.19 -1.38
CA LEU A 136 13.30 -12.27 -0.37
C LEU A 136 13.45 -12.91 1.02
N ALA A 137 12.58 -13.86 1.34
CA ALA A 137 12.61 -14.55 2.63
C ALA A 137 13.54 -15.78 2.64
N ALA A 138 13.94 -16.29 1.48
CA ALA A 138 14.76 -17.51 1.36
C ALA A 138 16.15 -17.35 1.99
N GLU A 139 16.69 -16.13 2.03
CA GLU A 139 18.00 -15.83 2.60
C GLU A 139 17.95 -15.50 4.11
N LEU A 140 16.75 -15.47 4.71
CA LEU A 140 16.60 -15.14 6.12
C LEU A 140 16.79 -16.39 7.00
N GLU A 141 17.63 -16.25 8.03
CA GLU A 141 17.68 -17.23 9.11
C GLU A 141 16.41 -17.15 9.97
N GLY A 142 15.77 -18.30 10.20
CA GLY A 142 14.59 -18.42 11.06
C GLY A 142 13.27 -18.53 10.29
N SER A 143 12.18 -18.05 10.91
CA SER A 143 10.84 -18.16 10.33
C SER A 143 10.60 -17.10 9.26
N VAL A 144 10.00 -17.51 8.13
CA VAL A 144 9.50 -16.58 7.11
C VAL A 144 8.59 -15.53 7.77
N PRO A 145 8.88 -14.22 7.62
CA PRO A 145 8.04 -13.18 8.20
C PRO A 145 6.59 -13.35 7.79
N ARG A 146 5.62 -13.01 8.64
CA ARG A 146 4.18 -13.08 8.29
C ARG A 146 3.66 -11.84 7.58
N ALA A 147 4.32 -10.70 7.76
CA ALA A 147 3.94 -9.43 7.13
C ALA A 147 3.87 -9.58 5.61
N LEU A 148 2.87 -8.96 4.97
CA LEU A 148 2.74 -8.98 3.51
C LEU A 148 3.85 -8.15 2.85
N LEU A 149 4.15 -6.97 3.40
CA LEU A 149 5.09 -6.02 2.82
C LEU A 149 6.46 -6.13 3.50
N LEU A 150 7.48 -6.46 2.72
CA LEU A 150 8.86 -6.66 3.18
C LEU A 150 9.80 -5.58 2.62
N THR A 151 10.96 -5.41 3.25
CA THR A 151 12.11 -4.69 2.71
C THR A 151 12.66 -5.47 1.52
N VAL A 152 13.14 -4.76 0.50
CA VAL A 152 13.63 -5.36 -0.77
C VAL A 152 15.11 -5.07 -1.03
N HIS A 153 15.71 -4.27 -0.14
CA HIS A 153 17.13 -3.96 -0.14
C HIS A 153 17.61 -4.09 1.29
N HIS A 154 18.87 -4.48 1.44
CA HIS A 154 19.57 -4.30 2.71
C HIS A 154 19.54 -2.82 3.08
N THR A 155 19.39 -2.56 4.38
CA THR A 155 19.41 -1.20 4.93
C THR A 155 20.50 -1.09 5.96
N HIS A 156 20.92 0.14 6.28
CA HIS A 156 21.87 0.37 7.36
C HIS A 156 21.12 1.04 8.50
N ASP A 157 21.15 0.42 9.67
CA ASP A 157 20.57 0.95 10.89
C ASP A 157 21.66 1.04 11.96
N HIS A 158 21.95 2.25 12.43
CA HIS A 158 23.00 2.54 13.42
C HIS A 158 24.38 1.89 13.10
N GLY A 159 24.75 1.80 11.82
CA GLY A 159 26.02 1.20 11.38
C GLY A 159 25.96 -0.31 11.14
N THR A 160 24.84 -0.97 11.42
CA THR A 160 24.61 -2.39 11.15
C THR A 160 23.83 -2.58 9.86
N THR A 161 24.30 -3.48 8.99
CA THR A 161 23.53 -3.91 7.82
C THR A 161 22.39 -4.81 8.25
N VAL A 162 21.17 -4.35 7.99
CA VAL A 162 19.91 -5.07 8.20
C VAL A 162 19.49 -5.70 6.89
N ALA A 163 19.21 -7.01 6.93
CA ALA A 163 18.84 -7.79 5.75
C ALA A 163 17.56 -7.29 5.04
N SER A 164 17.48 -7.51 3.72
CA SER A 164 16.20 -7.49 2.99
C SER A 164 15.30 -8.63 3.45
N GLY A 165 14.02 -8.58 3.09
CA GLY A 165 13.04 -9.60 3.47
C GLY A 165 12.40 -9.39 4.83
N LEU A 166 12.84 -8.42 5.64
CA LEU A 166 12.20 -8.10 6.92
C LEU A 166 10.95 -7.22 6.73
N PRO A 167 9.98 -7.18 7.67
CA PRO A 167 8.81 -6.32 7.56
C PRO A 167 9.18 -4.84 7.32
N ILE A 168 8.58 -4.22 6.31
CA ILE A 168 8.86 -2.81 6.01
C ILE A 168 8.22 -1.87 7.02
N THR A 169 8.88 -0.73 7.28
CA THR A 169 8.35 0.32 8.15
C THR A 169 7.53 1.35 7.38
N LYS A 170 6.73 2.15 8.10
CA LYS A 170 6.01 3.31 7.53
C LYS A 170 6.95 4.28 6.81
N GLN A 171 8.13 4.53 7.38
CA GLN A 171 9.12 5.41 6.76
C GLN A 171 9.66 4.81 5.45
N GLY A 172 9.88 3.48 5.43
CA GLY A 172 10.27 2.76 4.20
C GLY A 172 9.24 2.92 3.08
N LEU A 173 7.93 2.87 3.39
CA LEU A 173 6.87 3.11 2.42
C LEU A 173 6.89 4.55 1.87
N VAL A 174 7.02 5.54 2.76
CA VAL A 174 7.09 6.96 2.38
C VAL A 174 8.29 7.22 1.47
N LEU A 175 9.46 6.67 1.80
CA LEU A 175 10.66 6.82 0.98
C LEU A 175 10.54 6.10 -0.37
N SER A 176 9.91 4.91 -0.40
CA SER A 176 9.65 4.17 -1.64
C SER A 176 8.79 5.01 -2.60
N TRP A 177 7.71 5.60 -2.11
CA TRP A 177 6.86 6.51 -2.89
C TRP A 177 7.61 7.74 -3.39
N ARG A 178 8.38 8.41 -2.52
CA ARG A 178 9.16 9.59 -2.91
C ARG A 178 10.15 9.28 -4.03
N ARG A 179 10.88 8.17 -3.93
CA ARG A 179 11.82 7.73 -4.98
C ARG A 179 11.11 7.50 -6.31
N PHE A 180 9.95 6.84 -6.28
CA PHE A 180 9.12 6.69 -7.48
C PHE A 180 8.73 8.05 -8.05
N VAL A 181 8.14 8.94 -7.25
CA VAL A 181 7.70 10.27 -7.69
C VAL A 181 8.85 11.08 -8.31
N HIS A 182 10.04 11.09 -7.68
CA HIS A 182 11.18 11.82 -8.23
C HIS A 182 11.63 11.27 -9.59
N ARG A 183 11.73 9.94 -9.74
CA ARG A 183 12.07 9.32 -11.02
C ARG A 183 11.00 9.57 -12.08
N THR A 184 9.73 9.44 -11.71
CA THR A 184 8.60 9.63 -12.62
C THR A 184 8.49 11.09 -13.07
N ASN A 185 8.61 12.05 -12.16
CA ASN A 185 8.57 13.47 -12.52
C ASN A 185 9.77 13.87 -13.38
N ALA A 186 10.96 13.32 -13.14
CA ALA A 186 12.12 13.54 -14.01
C ALA A 186 11.87 13.00 -15.44
N ARG A 187 11.19 11.85 -15.56
CA ARG A 187 10.89 11.22 -16.85
C ARG A 187 9.78 11.93 -17.63
N TYR A 188 8.73 12.39 -16.95
CA TYR A 188 7.51 12.90 -17.58
C TYR A 188 7.24 14.40 -17.37
N GLY A 189 8.16 15.13 -16.73
CA GLY A 189 7.93 16.51 -16.28
C GLY A 189 7.64 17.53 -17.38
N ALA A 190 7.99 17.23 -18.65
CA ALA A 190 7.65 18.07 -19.80
C ALA A 190 6.23 17.84 -20.34
N VAL A 191 5.57 16.75 -19.94
CA VAL A 191 4.30 16.27 -20.55
C VAL A 191 3.17 16.21 -19.53
N ARG A 192 3.48 16.16 -18.23
CA ARG A 192 2.49 16.03 -17.16
C ARG A 192 2.83 16.91 -15.96
N ALA A 193 1.80 17.29 -15.22
CA ALA A 193 1.98 17.92 -13.91
C ALA A 193 2.76 16.98 -12.96
N PRO A 194 3.60 17.54 -12.07
CA PRO A 194 4.41 16.72 -11.18
C PRO A 194 3.55 15.99 -10.16
N LEU A 195 3.80 14.68 -9.99
CA LEU A 195 3.16 13.88 -8.96
C LEU A 195 3.51 14.39 -7.56
N PRO A 196 2.58 14.28 -6.59
CA PRO A 196 2.82 14.70 -5.22
C PRO A 196 3.71 13.72 -4.45
N THR A 197 4.59 14.25 -3.60
CA THR A 197 5.46 13.42 -2.74
C THR A 197 4.73 12.77 -1.56
N ARG A 198 3.43 13.05 -1.37
CA ARG A 198 2.56 12.37 -0.40
C ARG A 198 1.57 11.47 -1.13
N PHE A 199 1.74 10.17 -0.97
CA PHE A 199 0.83 9.18 -1.55
C PHE A 199 -0.63 9.36 -1.11
N GLU A 200 -0.84 9.93 0.08
CA GLU A 200 -2.19 10.27 0.58
C GLU A 200 -3.00 11.13 -0.40
N GLN A 201 -2.35 11.99 -1.20
CA GLN A 201 -3.03 12.81 -2.20
C GLN A 201 -3.57 11.96 -3.36
N VAL A 202 -2.89 10.86 -3.71
CA VAL A 202 -3.33 9.87 -4.71
C VAL A 202 -4.42 8.98 -4.13
N ARG A 203 -4.23 8.46 -2.91
CA ARG A 203 -5.25 7.65 -2.22
C ARG A 203 -6.59 8.38 -2.15
N ARG A 204 -6.57 9.66 -1.77
CA ARG A 204 -7.79 10.45 -1.66
C ARG A 204 -8.48 10.66 -3.00
N ALA A 205 -7.75 10.76 -4.11
CA ALA A 205 -8.39 10.85 -5.42
C ALA A 205 -9.26 9.60 -5.74
N TRP A 206 -8.79 8.40 -5.38
CA TRP A 206 -9.60 7.17 -5.51
C TRP A 206 -10.78 7.14 -4.55
N VAL A 207 -10.55 7.50 -3.28
CA VAL A 207 -11.59 7.47 -2.24
C VAL A 207 -12.69 8.50 -2.51
N ASP A 208 -12.32 9.73 -2.84
CA ASP A 208 -13.26 10.82 -3.12
C ASP A 208 -14.07 10.52 -4.39
N ALA A 209 -13.53 9.72 -5.32
CA ALA A 209 -14.22 9.21 -6.50
C ALA A 209 -15.04 7.92 -6.26
N GLY A 210 -15.01 7.34 -5.06
CA GLY A 210 -15.76 6.12 -4.75
C GLY A 210 -15.24 4.85 -5.43
N VAL A 211 -13.97 4.82 -5.84
CA VAL A 211 -13.35 3.65 -6.49
C VAL A 211 -13.21 2.44 -5.56
N PRO A 212 -12.78 2.58 -4.29
CA PRO A 212 -12.56 1.43 -3.43
C PRO A 212 -13.84 0.66 -3.08
N ASP A 213 -13.70 -0.65 -2.92
CA ASP A 213 -14.66 -1.46 -2.17
C ASP A 213 -14.70 -0.98 -0.71
N LEU A 214 -15.89 -0.75 -0.17
CA LEU A 214 -16.02 -0.32 1.23
C LEU A 214 -15.74 -1.45 2.22
N GLY A 215 -15.73 -2.69 1.71
CA GLY A 215 -15.55 -3.92 2.45
C GLY A 215 -16.74 -4.26 3.33
N ARG A 216 -16.85 -5.55 3.64
CA ARG A 216 -17.78 -6.06 4.64
C ARG A 216 -17.09 -6.06 6.00
N GLU A 217 -17.69 -5.40 6.97
CA GLU A 217 -17.20 -5.45 8.35
C GLU A 217 -17.32 -6.87 8.91
N LEU A 218 -16.21 -7.36 9.47
CA LEU A 218 -16.17 -8.64 10.17
C LEU A 218 -16.36 -8.32 11.65
N LEU A 219 -17.54 -8.66 12.17
CA LEU A 219 -17.78 -8.58 13.61
C LEU A 219 -16.81 -9.53 14.31
N PRO A 220 -16.32 -9.19 15.52
CA PRO A 220 -15.63 -10.15 16.34
C PRO A 220 -16.57 -11.32 16.57
N THR A 221 -16.31 -12.46 15.94
CA THR A 221 -16.93 -13.71 16.34
C THR A 221 -16.37 -14.03 17.72
N ASP A 222 -17.24 -14.19 18.72
CA ASP A 222 -16.85 -14.63 20.07
C ASP A 222 -15.91 -15.84 19.96
N GLY A 223 -14.63 -15.64 20.29
CA GLY A 223 -13.64 -16.71 20.36
C GLY A 223 -12.64 -16.82 19.21
N ASP A 224 -11.93 -15.75 18.83
CA ASP A 224 -10.62 -15.93 18.18
C ASP A 224 -9.52 -16.08 19.26
N PRO A 225 -8.95 -17.28 19.48
CA PRO A 225 -7.89 -17.49 20.47
C PRO A 225 -6.54 -16.83 20.09
N ARG A 226 -6.47 -16.10 18.97
CA ARG A 226 -5.25 -15.44 18.47
C ARG A 226 -4.90 -14.11 19.15
N GLU A 227 -5.61 -13.75 20.21
CA GLU A 227 -5.22 -12.70 21.17
C GLU A 227 -4.76 -13.32 22.50
N LYS A 228 -3.68 -14.10 22.45
CA LYS A 228 -2.75 -14.31 23.57
C LYS A 228 -1.32 -14.29 23.05
#